data_AF-A0A9P8DDR7-F1
#
_entry.id   AF-A0A9P8DDR7-F1
#
_cell.length_a   1.000
_cell.length_b   1.000
_cell.length_c   1.000
_cell.angle_alpha   90.00
_cell.angle_beta   90.00
_cell.angle_gamma   90.00
#
_symmetry.space_group_name_H-M   'P 1'
#
loop_
_entity.id
_entity.type
_entity.pdbx_description
1 polymer ?
#
loop_
_entity_poly.entity_id
_entity_poly.type
_entity_poly.pdbx_seq_one_letter_code
_entity_poly.pdbx_strand_id
1 'polypeptide(L)'
;MDDHEVRGRWKSFIGKWNREELAEGWYDPETFARITSNNPVAPHARRASLQRDQVREPMNYREDRESEDDEDDYGPPLPGSDHTRRSGPGIPTLQDLSLRAELAEEDKQASIADLREARKADRALQKERLEDLVPRAEAGTRERMLEKKAAVADKMRSFRDKSPDAMEAKDERELMGGGDSLDEYKKAKEREQRRKTEREIRREEIERAKREEVEEKKRAWREREEGTVSMLRELARQRFG
;
A
#
# COMPACT_ATOMS: atom_id res chain seq x y z
N MET A 1 15.76 20.07 -40.10
CA MET A 1 16.36 20.64 -38.88
C MET A 1 17.26 19.57 -38.31
N ASP A 2 18.46 19.94 -37.89
CA ASP A 2 19.40 19.00 -37.27
C ASP A 2 19.03 18.75 -35.80
N ASP A 3 19.21 17.52 -35.32
CA ASP A 3 18.85 17.11 -33.96
C ASP A 3 19.55 17.92 -32.86
N HIS A 4 20.71 18.50 -33.16
CA HIS A 4 21.41 19.40 -32.25
C HIS A 4 20.71 20.76 -32.14
N GLU A 5 20.24 21.31 -33.26
CA GLU A 5 19.48 22.56 -33.29
C GLU A 5 18.12 22.39 -32.60
N VAL A 6 17.44 21.25 -32.82
CA VAL A 6 16.17 20.92 -32.15
C VAL A 6 16.36 20.88 -30.63
N ARG A 7 17.41 20.21 -30.14
CA ARG A 7 17.73 20.14 -28.70
C ARG A 7 18.09 21.50 -28.12
N GLY A 8 18.82 22.33 -28.86
CA GLY A 8 19.15 23.71 -28.47
C GLY A 8 17.89 24.57 -28.33
N ARG A 9 17.01 24.54 -29.34
CA ARG A 9 15.74 25.27 -29.34
C ARG A 9 14.80 24.79 -28.24
N TRP A 10 14.75 23.48 -27.97
CA TRP A 10 13.99 22.90 -26.86
C TRP A 10 14.51 23.39 -25.50
N LYS A 11 15.84 23.43 -25.32
CA LYS A 11 16.44 23.91 -24.07
C LYS A 11 16.17 25.39 -23.82
N SER A 12 16.25 26.22 -24.87
CA SER A 12 15.87 27.64 -24.78
C SER A 12 14.38 27.83 -24.53
N PHE A 13 13.52 26.99 -25.11
CA PHE A 13 12.07 26.99 -24.85
C PHE A 13 11.76 26.66 -23.39
N ILE A 14 12.31 25.57 -22.84
CA ILE A 14 12.11 25.19 -21.44
C ILE A 14 12.66 26.26 -20.50
N GLY A 15 13.81 26.87 -20.83
CA GLY A 15 14.37 27.96 -20.05
C GLY A 15 13.44 29.18 -19.97
N LYS A 16 12.83 29.58 -21.09
CA LYS A 16 11.86 30.68 -21.14
C LYS A 16 10.53 30.31 -20.47
N TRP A 17 10.08 29.07 -20.64
CA TRP A 17 8.89 28.55 -19.99
C TRP A 17 8.99 28.63 -18.47
N ASN A 18 10.13 28.18 -17.92
CA ASN A 18 10.39 28.19 -16.47
C ASN A 18 10.55 29.61 -15.89
N ARG A 19 10.82 30.62 -16.73
CA ARG A 19 10.93 32.03 -16.34
C ARG A 19 9.68 32.84 -16.67
N GLU A 20 8.62 32.21 -17.19
CA GLU A 20 7.39 32.90 -17.59
C GLU A 20 7.58 33.97 -18.68
N GLU A 21 8.67 33.87 -19.45
CA GLU A 21 9.05 34.82 -20.50
C GLU A 21 8.52 34.42 -21.89
N LEU A 22 7.72 33.35 -21.97
CA LEU A 22 7.10 32.95 -23.22
C LEU A 22 5.93 33.89 -23.52
N ALA A 23 5.60 34.10 -24.81
CA ALA A 23 4.48 34.99 -25.16
C ALA A 23 3.19 34.50 -24.49
N GLU A 24 2.39 35.44 -23.94
CA GLU A 24 1.24 35.19 -23.06
C GLU A 24 0.28 34.10 -23.59
N GLY A 25 0.03 34.08 -24.91
CA GLY A 25 -0.82 33.08 -25.56
C GLY A 25 -0.32 31.62 -25.52
N TRP A 26 0.90 31.36 -25.06
CA TRP A 26 1.41 29.99 -24.81
C TRP A 26 0.98 29.42 -23.46
N TYR A 27 0.59 30.28 -22.52
CA TYR A 27 0.07 29.86 -21.21
C TYR A 27 -1.45 29.64 -21.24
N ASP A 28 -2.12 30.07 -22.31
CA ASP A 28 -3.55 29.88 -22.46
C ASP A 28 -3.92 28.39 -22.64
N PRO A 29 -4.87 27.87 -21.83
CA PRO A 29 -5.28 26.47 -21.89
C PRO A 29 -5.93 26.10 -23.23
N GLU A 30 -6.58 27.06 -23.91
CA GLU A 30 -7.17 26.85 -25.23
C GLU A 30 -6.11 26.64 -26.31
N THR A 31 -5.00 27.39 -26.25
CA THR A 31 -3.88 27.25 -27.18
C THR A 31 -3.22 25.88 -27.01
N PHE A 32 -3.05 25.41 -25.77
CA PHE A 32 -2.57 24.06 -25.47
C PHE A 32 -3.51 22.97 -26.00
N ALA A 33 -4.83 23.12 -25.81
CA ALA A 33 -5.84 22.19 -26.33
C ALA A 33 -5.84 22.13 -27.87
N ARG A 34 -5.65 23.28 -28.54
CA ARG A 34 -5.56 23.35 -30.00
C ARG A 34 -4.29 22.68 -30.54
N ILE A 35 -3.16 22.82 -29.87
CA ILE A 35 -1.89 22.20 -30.28
C ILE A 35 -1.93 20.68 -30.08
N THR A 36 -2.46 20.22 -28.95
CA THR A 36 -2.56 18.79 -28.61
C THR A 36 -3.57 18.04 -29.50
N SER A 37 -4.65 18.69 -29.91
CA SER A 37 -5.60 18.11 -30.87
C SER A 37 -5.03 17.99 -32.29
N ASN A 38 -4.23 18.97 -32.72
CA ASN A 38 -3.60 18.95 -34.05
C ASN A 38 -2.38 18.00 -34.14
N ASN A 39 -1.74 17.71 -33.01
CA ASN A 39 -0.64 16.75 -32.94
C ASN A 39 -0.91 15.74 -31.80
N PRO A 40 -1.71 14.70 -32.05
CA PRO A 40 -1.98 13.68 -31.06
C PRO A 40 -0.69 12.90 -30.80
N VAL A 41 0.06 13.32 -29.78
CA VAL A 41 1.15 12.50 -29.23
C VAL A 41 0.48 11.25 -28.68
N ALA A 42 0.64 10.12 -29.35
CA ALA A 42 0.16 8.83 -28.87
C ALA A 42 0.57 8.70 -27.40
N PRO A 43 -0.35 8.36 -26.47
CA PRO A 43 0.02 8.23 -25.07
C PRO A 43 1.11 7.17 -25.02
N HIS A 44 2.35 7.61 -24.82
CA HIS A 44 3.43 6.72 -24.44
C HIS A 44 2.94 6.16 -23.11
N ALA A 45 2.40 4.94 -23.18
CA ALA A 45 2.00 4.17 -22.03
C ALA A 45 3.11 4.37 -21.02
N ARG A 46 2.78 4.99 -19.89
CA ARG A 46 3.72 5.17 -18.78
C ARG A 46 4.17 3.76 -18.44
N ARG A 47 5.28 3.32 -19.03
CA ARG A 47 6.05 2.19 -18.53
C ARG A 47 6.38 2.63 -17.13
N ALA A 48 5.70 2.01 -16.17
CA ALA A 48 6.11 1.99 -14.79
C ALA A 48 7.56 1.52 -14.79
N SER A 49 8.49 2.47 -14.80
CA SER A 49 9.92 2.24 -14.58
C SER A 49 10.11 2.07 -13.09
N LEU A 50 9.60 0.96 -12.57
CA LEU A 50 10.18 0.32 -11.40
C LEU A 50 11.52 -0.26 -11.85
N GLN A 51 12.57 0.05 -11.08
CA GLN A 51 13.92 -0.50 -11.18
C GLN A 51 14.70 -0.23 -12.47
N ARG A 52 15.35 0.94 -12.48
CA ARG A 52 16.71 1.03 -13.01
C ARG A 52 17.57 1.83 -12.03
N ASP A 53 17.81 1.24 -10.86
CA ASP A 53 19.00 1.53 -10.07
C ASP A 53 20.20 1.08 -10.90
N GLN A 54 20.67 1.98 -11.76
CA GLN A 54 22.02 1.92 -12.31
C GLN A 54 22.77 3.08 -11.71
N VAL A 55 23.64 2.73 -10.76
CA VAL A 55 24.84 3.43 -10.33
C VAL A 55 25.36 4.31 -11.45
N ARG A 56 25.15 5.63 -11.32
CA ARG A 56 25.81 6.63 -12.16
C ARG A 56 27.01 7.14 -11.39
N GLU A 57 28.16 6.52 -11.65
CA GLU A 57 29.50 7.04 -11.37
C GLU A 57 29.57 8.55 -11.70
N PRO A 58 30.09 9.40 -10.80
CA PRO A 58 30.24 10.82 -11.08
C PRO A 58 31.44 11.02 -12.00
N MET A 59 31.18 11.06 -13.31
CA MET A 59 32.14 11.57 -14.29
C MET A 59 32.46 13.03 -13.95
N ASN A 60 33.67 13.23 -13.45
CA ASN A 60 34.28 14.51 -13.10
C ASN A 60 34.67 15.24 -14.40
N TYR A 61 33.75 16.01 -14.97
CA TYR A 61 34.07 17.01 -15.99
C TYR A 61 34.42 18.31 -15.26
N ARG A 62 35.72 18.50 -14.97
CA ARG A 62 36.28 19.85 -14.82
C ARG A 62 36.24 20.49 -16.19
N GLU A 63 35.25 21.33 -16.43
CA GLU A 63 35.37 22.42 -17.39
C GLU A 63 35.87 23.64 -16.62
N ASP A 64 37.13 24.01 -16.88
CA ASP A 64 37.63 25.36 -16.64
C ASP A 64 36.69 26.35 -17.32
N ARG A 65 35.97 27.13 -16.53
CA ARG A 65 35.44 28.42 -16.98
C ARG A 65 36.46 29.47 -16.58
N GLU A 66 37.24 29.91 -17.57
CA GLU A 66 37.82 31.24 -17.54
C GLU A 66 36.66 32.24 -17.49
N SER A 67 36.49 32.90 -16.35
CA SER A 67 35.69 34.12 -16.23
C SER A 67 36.66 35.28 -16.14
N GLU A 68 36.86 35.94 -17.29
CA GLU A 68 37.36 37.31 -17.36
C GLU A 68 36.21 38.29 -17.02
N ASP A 69 36.57 39.35 -16.29
CA ASP A 69 35.85 40.60 -16.00
C ASP A 69 34.53 40.55 -15.22
N ASP A 70 34.53 41.11 -14.00
CA ASP A 70 34.30 42.55 -13.84
C ASP A 70 34.58 43.00 -12.39
N GLU A 71 35.23 44.16 -12.31
CA GLU A 71 35.59 44.92 -11.11
C GLU A 71 34.35 45.32 -10.30
N ASP A 72 34.21 44.85 -9.06
CA ASP A 72 33.41 45.50 -8.00
C ASP A 72 33.80 44.93 -6.61
N ASP A 73 35.06 45.15 -6.21
CA ASP A 73 35.51 44.99 -4.82
C ASP A 73 35.16 46.27 -4.03
N TYR A 74 33.89 46.39 -3.62
CA TYR A 74 33.49 47.41 -2.65
C TYR A 74 32.63 46.80 -1.54
N GLY A 75 33.27 45.99 -0.68
CA GLY A 75 32.70 45.54 0.58
C GLY A 75 33.62 44.57 1.32
N PRO A 76 33.66 44.57 2.66
CA PRO A 76 34.41 43.57 3.40
C PRO A 76 33.90 42.16 3.05
N PRO A 77 34.79 41.17 2.82
CA PRO A 77 34.39 39.84 2.38
C PRO A 77 33.46 39.20 3.42
N LEU A 78 32.30 38.73 2.97
CA LEU A 78 31.33 38.02 3.81
C LEU A 78 32.00 36.76 4.40
N PRO A 79 31.89 36.51 5.72
CA PRO A 79 32.49 35.34 6.34
C PRO A 79 31.76 34.08 5.85
N GLY A 80 32.32 33.39 4.85
CA GLY A 80 31.79 32.10 4.39
C GLY A 80 31.97 31.73 2.92
N SER A 81 32.78 32.43 2.13
CA SER A 81 33.07 32.07 0.72
C SER A 81 34.00 30.85 0.59
N ASP A 82 33.63 29.74 1.22
CA ASP A 82 34.22 28.42 0.98
C ASP A 82 33.32 27.72 -0.05
N HIS A 83 33.52 28.05 -1.33
CA HIS A 83 32.75 27.52 -2.49
C HIS A 83 32.91 26.00 -2.71
N THR A 84 33.54 25.29 -1.76
CA THR A 84 33.78 23.85 -1.80
C THR A 84 32.76 23.03 -1.00
N ARG A 85 31.96 23.67 -0.13
CA ARG A 85 30.92 22.97 0.63
C ARG A 85 29.60 23.10 -0.11
N ARG A 86 29.23 22.06 -0.87
CA ARG A 86 27.88 21.91 -1.41
C ARG A 86 26.90 21.84 -0.23
N SER A 87 26.37 22.99 0.18
CA SER A 87 25.30 23.09 1.18
C SER A 87 24.00 22.74 0.47
N GLY A 88 23.69 21.45 0.44
CA GLY A 88 22.41 20.92 -0.02
C GLY A 88 21.91 19.89 0.99
N PRO A 89 20.62 19.52 0.95
CA PRO A 89 20.12 18.41 1.75
C PRO A 89 21.03 17.20 1.57
N GLY A 90 21.53 16.67 2.68
CA GLY A 90 22.39 15.49 2.67
C GLY A 90 21.68 14.32 1.99
N ILE A 91 22.46 13.41 1.40
CA ILE A 91 21.91 12.16 0.85
C ILE A 91 21.15 11.45 1.99
N PRO A 92 19.88 11.06 1.79
CA PRO A 92 19.09 10.38 2.81
C PRO A 92 19.83 9.19 3.39
N THR A 93 19.79 9.07 4.72
CA THR A 93 20.40 7.94 5.42
C THR A 93 19.58 6.67 5.24
N LEU A 94 20.15 5.51 5.58
CA LEU A 94 19.40 4.25 5.55
C LEU A 94 18.16 4.30 6.46
N GLN A 95 18.21 5.05 7.56
CA GLN A 95 17.08 5.26 8.47
C GLN A 95 15.99 6.12 7.82
N ASP A 96 16.37 7.15 7.07
CA ASP A 96 15.41 7.99 6.35
C ASP A 96 14.69 7.20 5.24
N LEU A 97 15.42 6.29 4.58
CA LEU A 97 14.84 5.40 3.57
C LEU A 97 13.89 4.36 4.20
N SER A 98 14.23 3.79 5.36
CA SER A 98 13.34 2.86 6.06
C SER A 98 12.08 3.56 6.54
N LEU A 99 12.20 4.75 7.14
CA LEU A 99 11.06 5.55 7.58
C LEU A 99 10.14 5.90 6.40
N ARG A 100 10.72 6.27 5.25
CA ARG A 100 9.94 6.54 4.04
C ARG A 100 9.22 5.29 3.53
N ALA A 101 9.84 4.11 3.63
CA ALA A 101 9.21 2.86 3.24
C ALA A 101 8.03 2.53 4.17
N GLU A 102 8.20 2.69 5.47
CA GLU A 102 7.16 2.47 6.49
C GLU A 102 5.96 3.40 6.27
N LEU A 103 6.18 4.71 6.09
CA LEU A 103 5.12 5.68 5.79
C LEU A 103 4.35 5.30 4.50
N ALA A 104 5.06 4.88 3.46
CA ALA A 104 4.43 4.45 2.22
C ALA A 104 3.64 3.13 2.37
N GLU A 105 3.97 2.28 3.33
CA GLU A 105 3.19 1.10 3.66
C GLU A 105 1.95 1.45 4.48
N GLU A 106 2.09 2.34 5.46
CA GLU A 106 0.97 2.87 6.24
C GLU A 106 -0.07 3.55 5.35
N ASP A 107 0.35 4.40 4.41
CA ASP A 107 -0.54 5.06 3.44
C ASP A 107 -1.34 4.06 2.60
N LYS A 108 -0.68 2.98 2.14
CA LYS A 108 -1.35 1.91 1.40
C LYS A 108 -2.37 1.21 2.28
N GLN A 109 -2.02 0.91 3.52
CA GLN A 109 -2.93 0.26 4.46
C GLN A 109 -4.14 1.14 4.77
N ALA A 110 -3.92 2.44 4.98
CA ALA A 110 -4.96 3.44 5.19
C ALA A 110 -5.91 3.49 3.98
N SER A 111 -5.38 3.58 2.76
CA SER A 111 -6.22 3.61 1.55
C SER A 111 -7.09 2.34 1.38
N ILE A 112 -6.57 1.17 1.77
CA ILE A 112 -7.32 -0.08 1.75
C ILE A 112 -8.40 -0.08 2.84
N ALA A 113 -8.08 0.45 4.03
CA ALA A 113 -9.03 0.57 5.12
C ALA A 113 -10.18 1.51 4.74
N ASP A 114 -9.87 2.67 4.15
CA ASP A 114 -10.85 3.66 3.69
C ASP A 114 -11.80 3.06 2.64
N LEU A 115 -11.27 2.31 1.68
CA LEU A 115 -12.10 1.62 0.67
C LEU A 115 -13.03 0.57 1.31
N ARG A 116 -12.57 -0.12 2.35
CA ARG A 116 -13.41 -1.10 3.08
C ARG A 116 -14.49 -0.40 3.88
N GLU A 117 -14.15 0.72 4.52
CA GLU A 117 -15.08 1.53 5.28
C GLU A 117 -16.16 2.14 4.37
N ALA A 118 -15.77 2.73 3.24
CA ALA A 118 -16.70 3.23 2.23
C ALA A 118 -17.69 2.14 1.78
N ARG A 119 -17.19 0.93 1.45
CA ARG A 119 -18.06 -0.21 1.09
C ARG A 119 -18.96 -0.69 2.23
N LYS A 120 -18.52 -0.52 3.48
CA LYS A 120 -19.34 -0.88 4.66
C LYS A 120 -20.42 0.17 4.88
N ALA A 121 -20.08 1.45 4.75
CA ALA A 121 -21.02 2.56 4.82
C ALA A 121 -22.09 2.45 3.73
N ASP A 122 -21.71 2.17 2.48
CA ASP A 122 -22.66 1.96 1.39
C ASP A 122 -23.63 0.81 1.67
N ARG A 123 -23.13 -0.32 2.16
CA ARG A 123 -23.98 -1.46 2.54
C ARG A 123 -24.90 -1.12 3.71
N ALA A 124 -24.44 -0.33 4.66
CA ALA A 124 -25.26 0.13 5.79
C ALA A 124 -26.38 1.06 5.31
N LEU A 125 -26.07 2.03 4.44
CA LEU A 125 -27.05 2.93 3.84
C LEU A 125 -28.07 2.18 2.97
N GLN A 126 -27.63 1.18 2.20
CA GLN A 126 -28.55 0.32 1.45
C GLN A 126 -29.48 -0.45 2.37
N LYS A 127 -28.96 -0.99 3.49
CA LYS A 127 -29.78 -1.68 4.49
C LYS A 127 -30.80 -0.75 5.14
N GLU A 128 -30.39 0.46 5.52
CA GLU A 128 -31.28 1.49 6.10
C GLU A 128 -32.39 1.87 5.11
N ARG A 129 -32.06 2.13 3.85
CA ARG A 129 -33.05 2.41 2.79
C ARG A 129 -34.03 1.26 2.59
N LEU A 130 -33.55 0.01 2.67
CA LEU A 130 -34.43 -1.16 2.60
C LEU A 130 -35.33 -1.27 3.83
N GLU A 131 -34.83 -0.93 5.02
CA GLU A 131 -35.63 -0.90 6.25
C GLU A 131 -36.74 0.16 6.19
N ASP A 132 -36.48 1.32 5.58
CA ASP A 132 -37.49 2.38 5.38
C ASP A 132 -38.56 2.02 4.32
N LEU A 133 -38.16 1.29 3.27
CA LEU A 133 -39.06 0.87 2.18
C LEU A 133 -39.91 -0.35 2.56
N VAL A 134 -39.41 -1.23 3.43
CA VAL A 134 -40.17 -2.39 3.89
C VAL A 134 -41.24 -1.92 4.88
N PRO A 135 -42.53 -2.13 4.58
CA PRO A 135 -43.60 -1.82 5.52
C PRO A 135 -43.33 -2.54 6.84
N ARG A 136 -43.27 -1.76 7.92
CA ARG A 136 -43.04 -2.28 9.25
C ARG A 136 -44.09 -3.34 9.59
N ALA A 137 -43.67 -4.44 10.22
CA ALA A 137 -44.56 -5.57 10.50
C ALA A 137 -45.86 -5.13 11.21
N GLU A 138 -46.98 -5.72 10.77
CA GLU A 138 -48.32 -5.39 11.26
C GLU A 138 -48.41 -5.48 12.79
N ALA A 139 -49.27 -4.65 13.38
CA ALA A 139 -49.44 -4.58 14.83
C ALA A 139 -49.96 -5.91 15.39
N GLY A 140 -49.16 -6.57 16.25
CA GLY A 140 -49.55 -7.81 16.94
C GLY A 140 -48.82 -9.07 16.47
N THR A 141 -48.02 -9.00 15.40
CA THR A 141 -47.23 -10.15 14.94
C THR A 141 -45.98 -10.41 15.81
N ARG A 142 -45.49 -11.66 15.80
CA ARG A 142 -44.23 -12.05 16.45
C ARG A 142 -43.04 -11.22 15.94
N GLU A 143 -43.07 -10.86 14.66
CA GLU A 143 -42.05 -10.04 14.01
C GLU A 143 -41.99 -8.64 14.63
N ARG A 144 -43.14 -7.99 14.87
CA ARG A 144 -43.18 -6.70 15.57
C ARG A 144 -42.68 -6.78 17.02
N MET A 145 -42.95 -7.89 17.72
CA MET A 145 -42.39 -8.09 19.06
C MET A 145 -40.87 -8.25 19.04
N LEU A 146 -40.33 -8.94 18.03
CA LEU A 146 -38.90 -9.08 17.83
C LEU A 146 -38.24 -7.76 17.42
N GLU A 147 -38.84 -6.98 16.53
CA GLU A 147 -38.38 -5.62 16.20
C GLU A 147 -38.38 -4.70 17.43
N LYS A 148 -39.48 -4.70 18.22
CA LYS A 148 -39.55 -3.89 19.43
C LYS A 148 -38.47 -4.30 20.44
N LYS A 149 -38.23 -5.60 20.59
CA LYS A 149 -37.16 -6.13 21.45
C LYS A 149 -35.77 -5.76 20.93
N ALA A 150 -35.55 -5.83 19.61
CA ALA A 150 -34.30 -5.42 18.97
C ALA A 150 -34.05 -3.92 19.17
N ALA A 151 -35.03 -3.06 18.90
CA ALA A 151 -34.92 -1.62 19.12
C ALA A 151 -34.63 -1.26 20.59
N VAL A 152 -35.24 -1.98 21.55
CA VAL A 152 -34.92 -1.81 22.98
C VAL A 152 -33.50 -2.29 23.29
N ALA A 153 -33.07 -3.42 22.73
CA ALA A 153 -31.71 -3.93 22.92
C ALA A 153 -30.66 -2.99 22.33
N ASP A 154 -30.91 -2.42 21.16
CA ASP A 154 -30.02 -1.46 20.49
C ASP A 154 -29.97 -0.15 21.27
N LYS A 155 -31.10 0.34 21.79
CA LYS A 155 -31.13 1.47 22.71
C LYS A 155 -30.27 1.19 23.95
N MET A 156 -30.44 0.04 24.58
CA MET A 156 -29.64 -0.35 25.75
C MET A 156 -28.16 -0.59 25.42
N ARG A 157 -27.83 -1.01 24.20
CA ARG A 157 -26.46 -1.11 23.72
C ARG A 157 -25.86 0.26 23.50
N SER A 158 -26.59 1.18 22.88
CA SER A 158 -26.14 2.55 22.65
C SER A 158 -25.80 3.28 23.94
N PHE A 159 -26.54 3.04 25.04
CA PHE A 159 -26.20 3.58 26.36
C PHE A 159 -24.94 2.98 26.97
N ARG A 160 -24.67 1.69 26.72
CA ARG A 160 -23.41 1.04 27.15
C ARG A 160 -22.22 1.53 26.34
N ASP A 161 -22.39 1.70 25.04
CA ASP A 161 -21.32 2.11 24.12
C ASP A 161 -21.00 3.62 24.22
N LYS A 162 -21.99 4.48 24.53
CA LYS A 162 -21.78 5.92 24.77
C LYS A 162 -21.19 6.24 26.16
N SER A 163 -21.22 5.29 27.09
CA SER A 163 -20.61 5.44 28.40
C SER A 163 -19.25 4.76 28.40
N PRO A 164 -18.15 5.48 28.08
CA PRO A 164 -16.81 4.89 28.07
C PRO A 164 -16.41 4.31 29.45
N ASP A 165 -17.06 4.76 30.52
CA ASP A 165 -16.86 4.31 31.91
C ASP A 165 -17.63 3.02 32.27
N ALA A 166 -18.63 2.63 31.47
CA ALA A 166 -19.42 1.42 31.73
C ALA A 166 -18.71 0.13 31.26
N MET A 167 -17.57 0.25 30.57
CA MET A 167 -16.77 -0.90 30.15
C MET A 167 -15.91 -1.45 31.30
N GLU A 168 -15.64 -0.63 32.33
CA GLU A 168 -15.00 -1.03 33.58
C GLU A 168 -16.01 -1.57 34.60
N ALA A 169 -17.28 -1.16 34.50
CA ALA A 169 -18.41 -1.79 35.18
C ALA A 169 -18.89 -3.09 34.50
N LYS A 170 -17.96 -3.92 34.02
CA LYS A 170 -18.26 -5.33 33.75
C LYS A 170 -18.49 -5.98 35.11
N ASP A 171 -19.78 -6.18 35.39
CA ASP A 171 -20.32 -6.75 36.62
C ASP A 171 -19.77 -6.08 37.89
N GLU A 172 -20.57 -5.23 38.54
CA GLU A 172 -20.36 -4.86 39.95
C GLU A 172 -20.13 -6.11 40.86
N ARG A 173 -20.53 -7.29 40.38
CA ARG A 173 -20.26 -8.61 40.96
C ARG A 173 -18.81 -9.12 40.76
N GLU A 174 -18.17 -8.83 39.64
CA GLU A 174 -16.72 -9.05 39.41
C GLU A 174 -15.91 -7.98 40.17
N LEU A 175 -16.36 -6.72 40.16
CA LEU A 175 -15.71 -5.60 40.86
C LEU A 175 -15.72 -5.74 42.40
N MET A 176 -16.74 -6.38 42.96
CA MET A 176 -16.84 -6.69 44.41
C MET A 176 -16.25 -8.06 44.78
N GLY A 177 -15.46 -8.69 43.90
CA GLY A 177 -14.79 -9.96 44.21
C GLY A 177 -15.74 -11.12 44.48
N GLY A 178 -16.92 -11.12 43.84
CA GLY A 178 -18.00 -12.09 44.02
C GLY A 178 -18.20 -13.05 42.85
N GLY A 179 -17.16 -13.28 42.05
CA GLY A 179 -17.12 -14.31 40.99
C GLY A 179 -16.34 -15.53 41.49
N ASP A 180 -16.95 -16.71 41.43
CA ASP A 180 -16.26 -17.97 41.70
C ASP A 180 -15.05 -18.10 40.75
N SER A 181 -13.84 -18.00 41.28
CA SER A 181 -12.56 -18.03 40.54
C SER A 181 -12.43 -19.20 39.54
N LEU A 182 -13.15 -20.29 39.78
CA LEU A 182 -13.17 -21.48 38.92
C LEU A 182 -13.94 -21.27 37.61
N ASP A 183 -15.02 -20.49 37.62
CA ASP A 183 -15.85 -20.30 36.44
C ASP A 183 -15.24 -19.25 35.50
N GLU A 184 -14.57 -18.23 36.05
CA GLU A 184 -13.73 -17.32 35.28
C GLU A 184 -12.56 -18.06 34.61
N TYR A 185 -11.90 -18.96 35.34
CA TYR A 185 -10.81 -19.78 34.79
C TYR A 185 -11.27 -20.75 33.71
N LYS A 186 -12.42 -21.41 33.88
CA LYS A 186 -13.02 -22.27 32.83
C LYS A 186 -13.34 -21.46 31.57
N LYS A 187 -13.93 -20.28 31.72
CA LYS A 187 -14.31 -19.40 30.60
C LYS A 187 -13.09 -18.80 29.89
N ALA A 188 -12.02 -18.51 30.62
CA ALA A 188 -10.74 -18.09 30.05
C ALA A 188 -10.08 -19.23 29.26
N LYS A 189 -10.04 -20.44 29.85
CA LYS A 189 -9.51 -21.64 29.20
C LYS A 189 -10.30 -22.03 27.95
N GLU A 190 -11.63 -21.91 27.97
CA GLU A 190 -12.48 -22.18 26.83
C GLU A 190 -12.25 -21.17 25.69
N ARG A 191 -12.06 -19.89 26.00
CA ARG A 191 -11.72 -18.86 24.99
C ARG A 191 -10.33 -19.09 24.39
N GLU A 192 -9.36 -19.51 25.19
CA GLU A 192 -8.06 -19.93 24.67
C GLU A 192 -8.16 -21.17 23.79
N GLN A 193 -8.95 -22.17 24.18
CA GLN A 193 -9.13 -23.40 23.41
C GLN A 193 -9.90 -23.15 22.10
N ARG A 194 -10.92 -22.28 22.10
CA ARG A 194 -11.61 -21.85 20.88
C ARG A 194 -10.67 -21.06 19.93
N ARG A 195 -9.80 -20.21 20.48
CA ARG A 195 -8.75 -19.52 19.69
C ARG A 195 -7.66 -20.45 19.17
N LYS A 196 -7.35 -21.53 19.90
CA LYS A 196 -6.37 -22.56 19.48
C LYS A 196 -6.95 -23.45 18.38
N THR A 197 -8.22 -23.87 18.49
CA THR A 197 -8.89 -24.73 17.49
C THR A 197 -9.10 -24.07 16.12
N GLU A 198 -9.51 -22.80 16.04
CA GLU A 198 -9.73 -22.13 14.73
C GLU A 198 -8.42 -21.85 13.96
N ARG A 199 -7.33 -21.56 14.70
CA ARG A 199 -5.98 -21.39 14.12
C ARG A 199 -5.35 -22.72 13.70
N GLU A 200 -5.61 -23.78 14.45
CA GLU A 200 -5.17 -25.13 14.13
C GLU A 200 -5.88 -25.67 12.89
N ILE A 201 -7.20 -25.49 12.76
CA ILE A 201 -7.94 -25.90 11.55
C ILE A 201 -7.40 -25.20 10.30
N ARG A 202 -7.17 -23.88 10.37
CA ARG A 202 -6.60 -23.13 9.24
C ARG A 202 -5.15 -23.54 8.93
N ARG A 203 -4.36 -23.89 9.96
CA ARG A 203 -2.99 -24.38 9.79
C ARG A 203 -2.99 -25.79 9.19
N GLU A 204 -3.90 -26.67 9.64
CA GLU A 204 -4.06 -28.04 9.16
C GLU A 204 -4.51 -28.07 7.70
N GLU A 205 -5.45 -27.22 7.30
CA GLU A 205 -5.88 -27.09 5.90
C GLU A 205 -4.73 -26.63 4.99
N ILE A 206 -3.92 -25.66 5.43
CA ILE A 206 -2.76 -25.16 4.67
C ILE A 206 -1.64 -26.20 4.62
N GLU A 207 -1.38 -26.92 5.73
CA GLU A 207 -0.37 -27.98 5.77
C GLU A 207 -0.79 -29.19 4.92
N ARG A 208 -2.07 -29.52 4.86
CA ARG A 208 -2.60 -30.57 3.99
C ARG A 208 -2.41 -30.22 2.52
N ALA A 209 -2.77 -29.00 2.12
CA ALA A 209 -2.53 -28.51 0.75
C ALA A 209 -1.03 -28.50 0.40
N LYS A 210 -0.17 -28.03 1.30
CA LYS A 210 1.29 -28.04 1.07
C LYS A 210 1.88 -29.45 0.97
N ARG A 211 1.38 -30.42 1.75
CA ARG A 211 1.82 -31.82 1.65
C ARG A 211 1.44 -32.45 0.33
N GLU A 212 0.24 -32.15 -0.19
CA GLU A 212 -0.20 -32.63 -1.50
C GLU A 212 0.68 -32.04 -2.63
N GLU A 213 0.99 -30.74 -2.59
CA GLU A 213 1.90 -30.10 -3.55
C GLU A 213 3.34 -30.66 -3.48
N VAL A 214 3.83 -30.96 -2.28
CA VAL A 214 5.18 -31.56 -2.08
C VAL A 214 5.22 -33.00 -2.58
N GLU A 215 4.16 -33.78 -2.34
CA GLU A 215 4.06 -35.16 -2.83
C GLU A 215 3.95 -35.21 -4.36
N GLU A 216 3.22 -34.29 -4.99
CA GLU A 216 3.18 -34.16 -6.45
C GLU A 216 4.55 -33.81 -7.03
N LYS A 217 5.27 -32.87 -6.42
CA LYS A 217 6.67 -32.55 -6.81
C LYS A 217 7.59 -33.75 -6.65
N LYS A 218 7.43 -34.53 -5.59
CA LYS A 218 8.22 -35.74 -5.35
C LYS A 218 7.89 -36.87 -6.33
N ARG A 219 6.64 -36.99 -6.78
CA ARG A 219 6.25 -37.93 -7.85
C ARG A 219 6.83 -37.50 -9.19
N ALA A 220 6.71 -36.23 -9.55
CA ALA A 220 7.29 -35.71 -10.79
C ALA A 220 8.83 -35.80 -10.82
N TRP A 221 9.48 -35.80 -9.66
CA TRP A 221 10.92 -36.05 -9.56
C TRP A 221 11.24 -37.55 -9.67
N ARG A 222 10.48 -38.42 -9.00
CA ARG A 222 10.61 -39.88 -9.16
C ARG A 222 10.38 -40.35 -10.59
N GLU A 223 9.39 -39.83 -11.31
CA GLU A 223 9.15 -40.18 -12.72
C GLU A 223 10.32 -39.76 -13.62
N ARG A 224 10.93 -38.60 -13.32
CA ARG A 224 12.16 -38.15 -14.01
C ARG A 224 13.34 -39.08 -13.69
N GLU A 225 13.53 -39.44 -12.43
CA GLU A 225 14.57 -40.38 -12.03
C GLU A 225 14.35 -41.77 -12.64
N GLU A 226 13.13 -42.31 -12.60
CA GLU A 226 12.77 -43.59 -13.19
C GLU A 226 13.01 -43.60 -14.71
N GLY A 227 12.70 -42.51 -15.42
CA GLY A 227 13.03 -42.37 -16.84
C GLY A 227 14.55 -42.41 -17.09
N THR A 228 15.33 -41.70 -16.27
CA THR A 228 16.80 -41.72 -16.39
C THR A 228 17.40 -43.07 -15.99
N VAL A 229 16.90 -43.70 -14.93
CA VAL A 229 17.35 -45.01 -14.45
C VAL A 229 16.97 -46.09 -15.45
N SER A 230 15.79 -46.02 -16.09
CA SER A 230 15.39 -46.93 -17.15
C SER A 230 16.33 -46.83 -18.36
N MET A 231 16.61 -45.61 -18.82
CA MET A 231 17.57 -45.37 -19.91
C MET A 231 18.98 -45.89 -19.57
N LEU A 232 19.47 -45.62 -18.36
CA LEU A 232 20.76 -46.13 -17.89
C LEU A 232 20.77 -47.67 -17.77
N ARG A 233 19.65 -48.26 -17.33
CA ARG A 233 19.49 -49.72 -17.23
C ARG A 233 19.44 -50.39 -18.60
N GLU A 234 18.83 -49.75 -19.59
CA GLU A 234 18.84 -50.22 -21.00
C GLU A 234 20.24 -50.15 -21.60
N LEU A 235 20.98 -49.05 -21.39
CA LEU A 235 22.37 -48.92 -21.84
C LEU A 235 23.29 -49.94 -21.15
N ALA A 236 23.11 -50.16 -19.85
CA ALA A 236 23.87 -51.18 -19.11
C ALA A 236 23.54 -52.59 -19.63
N ARG A 237 22.28 -52.88 -19.95
CA ARG A 237 21.86 -54.16 -20.52
C ARG A 237 22.39 -54.40 -21.93
N GLN A 238 22.54 -53.35 -22.75
CA GLN A 238 23.17 -53.46 -24.07
C GLN A 238 24.69 -53.64 -24.01
N ARG A 239 25.34 -53.15 -22.95
CA ARG A 239 26.81 -53.16 -22.82
C ARG A 239 27.35 -54.33 -22.01
N PHE A 240 26.56 -54.88 -21.08
CA PHE A 240 26.99 -55.91 -20.12
C PHE A 240 26.04 -57.11 -20.06
N GLY A 241 25.04 -57.18 -20.95
CA GLY A 241 24.06 -58.26 -21.04
C GLY A 241 24.11 -58.98 -22.38
#